data_AF-A0A9E5R9L6-F1
#
_entry.id   AF-A0A9E5R9L6-F1
#
_cell.length_a   1.000
_cell.length_b   1.000
_cell.length_c   1.000
_cell.angle_alpha   90.00
_cell.angle_beta   90.00
_cell.angle_gamma   90.00
#
_symmetry.space_group_name_H-M   'P 1'
#
loop_
_entity.id
_entity.type
_entity.pdbx_description
1 polymer ?
#
loop_
_entity_poly.entity_id
_entity_poly.type
_entity_poly.pdbx_seq_one_letter_code
_entity_poly.pdbx_strand_id
1 'polypeptide(L)'
;MVVVLVGITWRGGVGWLGAVWAWARSWRLKTHWDRGLALFIGANLLLAFTWSLAPPTRFDALTYHLVGPKLWVDAGRFISLPGNHFFGFPQTVQHLYAAQMALLAGRMNGAATLHAFYGLLMLVAVGGFAVRRFGAQPALLTVAFLLSVTSLWLQMTWPYVDLAPVAFAAVSFIALDQWRTAERARQARWLVLAGVMAGLVMSVKYTTVTWGVMGGLYILIYGWRQGLPRVVGPSSTLCCGGFAGGAALVAAHLGLL
;
A
#
# COMPACT_ATOMS: atom_id res chain seq x y z
N MET A 1 4.27 -15.92 10.93
CA MET A 1 3.31 -14.86 10.55
C MET A 1 3.19 -14.68 9.03
N VAL A 2 4.30 -14.53 8.29
CA VAL A 2 4.32 -14.40 6.81
C VAL A 2 3.68 -15.59 6.09
N VAL A 3 4.01 -16.83 6.47
CA VAL A 3 3.44 -18.05 5.85
C VAL A 3 1.93 -18.16 6.04
N VAL A 4 1.42 -17.74 7.20
CA VAL A 4 -0.01 -17.73 7.52
C VAL A 4 -0.74 -16.63 6.74
N LEU A 5 -0.15 -15.44 6.62
CA LEU A 5 -0.69 -14.36 5.80
C LEU A 5 -0.67 -14.71 4.30
N VAL A 6 0.37 -15.38 3.82
CA VAL A 6 0.49 -15.86 2.43
C VAL A 6 -0.56 -16.95 2.17
N GLY A 7 -0.71 -17.96 3.03
CA GLY A 7 -1.75 -18.99 2.88
C GLY A 7 -3.18 -18.43 2.94
N ILE A 8 -3.41 -17.43 3.79
CA ILE A 8 -4.71 -16.76 3.96
C ILE A 8 -4.96 -15.72 2.85
N THR A 9 -3.99 -15.26 2.09
CA THR A 9 -4.25 -14.31 0.99
C THR A 9 -4.00 -14.89 -0.39
N TRP A 10 -3.35 -16.05 -0.51
CA TRP A 10 -2.92 -16.64 -1.79
C TRP A 10 -4.01 -16.72 -2.83
N ARG A 11 -5.21 -17.23 -2.52
CA ARG A 11 -6.31 -17.32 -3.50
C ARG A 11 -6.86 -15.95 -3.92
N GLY A 12 -6.86 -14.96 -3.00
CA GLY A 12 -7.26 -13.58 -3.31
C GLY A 12 -6.18 -12.82 -4.09
N GLY A 13 -4.91 -13.05 -3.76
CA GLY A 13 -3.73 -12.54 -4.45
C GLY A 13 -3.55 -13.15 -5.84
N VAL A 14 -3.85 -14.45 -6.02
CA VAL A 14 -3.95 -15.11 -7.33
C VAL A 14 -5.10 -14.54 -8.14
N GLY A 15 -6.23 -14.19 -7.52
CA GLY A 15 -7.31 -13.45 -8.17
C GLY A 15 -6.87 -12.05 -8.62
N TRP A 16 -6.08 -11.34 -7.81
CA TRP A 16 -5.52 -10.04 -8.17
C TRP A 16 -4.47 -10.15 -9.27
N LEU A 17 -3.52 -11.09 -9.19
CA LEU A 17 -2.55 -11.37 -10.25
C LEU A 17 -3.25 -11.82 -11.54
N GLY A 18 -4.32 -12.61 -11.43
CA GLY A 18 -5.20 -12.97 -12.55
C GLY A 18 -5.90 -11.74 -13.13
N ALA A 19 -6.29 -10.76 -12.31
CA ALA A 19 -6.86 -9.50 -12.77
C ALA A 19 -5.83 -8.56 -13.39
N VAL A 20 -4.58 -8.54 -12.90
CA VAL A 20 -3.45 -7.84 -13.51
C VAL A 20 -3.09 -8.47 -14.86
N TRP A 21 -3.08 -9.79 -14.92
CA TRP A 21 -2.88 -10.54 -16.15
C TRP A 21 -4.03 -10.34 -17.13
N ALA A 22 -5.26 -10.36 -16.64
CA ALA A 22 -6.44 -10.01 -17.42
C ALA A 22 -6.37 -8.55 -17.88
N TRP A 23 -5.87 -7.62 -17.08
CA TRP A 23 -5.64 -6.24 -17.48
C TRP A 23 -4.64 -6.19 -18.63
N ALA A 24 -3.45 -6.77 -18.46
CA ALA A 24 -2.43 -6.83 -19.51
C ALA A 24 -2.97 -7.46 -20.81
N ARG A 25 -3.77 -8.54 -20.72
CA ARG A 25 -4.42 -9.17 -21.88
C ARG A 25 -5.64 -8.40 -22.41
N SER A 26 -6.26 -7.56 -21.58
CA SER A 26 -7.40 -6.72 -21.94
C SER A 26 -7.00 -5.45 -22.67
N TRP A 27 -5.69 -5.16 -22.80
CA TRP A 27 -5.15 -4.15 -23.70
C TRP A 27 -5.48 -4.56 -25.14
N ARG A 28 -6.74 -4.38 -25.51
CA ARG A 28 -7.19 -4.47 -26.88
C ARG A 28 -6.86 -3.11 -27.49
N LEU A 29 -5.65 -3.01 -28.04
CA LEU A 29 -5.13 -1.83 -28.73
C LEU A 29 -5.84 -1.63 -30.09
N LYS A 30 -7.17 -1.50 -30.02
CA LYS A 30 -8.07 -1.47 -31.17
C LYS A 30 -7.92 -0.17 -31.93
N THR A 31 -7.84 0.94 -31.20
CA THR A 31 -7.74 2.27 -31.78
C THR A 31 -6.28 2.75 -31.81
N HIS A 32 -5.98 3.70 -32.69
CA HIS A 32 -4.68 4.39 -32.69
C HIS A 32 -4.44 5.13 -31.37
N TRP A 33 -5.51 5.59 -30.71
CA TRP A 33 -5.47 6.25 -29.40
C TRP A 33 -4.99 5.30 -28.30
N ASP A 34 -5.55 4.08 -28.25
CA ASP A 34 -5.12 3.05 -27.27
C ASP A 34 -3.63 2.71 -27.44
N ARG A 35 -3.17 2.62 -28.70
CA ARG A 35 -1.75 2.38 -29.04
C ARG A 35 -0.87 3.54 -28.59
N GLY A 36 -1.32 4.78 -28.79
CA GLY A 36 -0.62 5.97 -28.31
C GLY A 36 -0.47 5.98 -26.79
N LEU A 37 -1.53 5.67 -26.04
CA LEU A 37 -1.48 5.56 -24.58
C LEU A 37 -0.55 4.44 -24.12
N ALA A 38 -0.62 3.26 -24.75
CA ALA A 38 0.27 2.15 -24.45
C ALA A 38 1.74 2.50 -24.68
N LEU A 39 2.05 3.16 -25.80
CA LEU A 39 3.40 3.63 -26.11
C LEU A 39 3.87 4.68 -25.10
N PHE A 40 3.01 5.64 -24.74
CA PHE A 40 3.32 6.66 -23.73
C PHE A 40 3.63 6.01 -22.36
N ILE A 41 2.81 5.06 -21.92
CA ILE A 41 3.02 4.32 -20.67
C ILE A 41 4.36 3.57 -20.73
N GLY A 42 4.59 2.79 -21.80
CA GLY A 42 5.81 2.01 -21.97
C GLY A 42 7.07 2.87 -22.00
N ALA A 43 7.05 3.98 -22.74
CA ALA A 43 8.16 4.92 -22.83
C ALA A 43 8.46 5.59 -21.48
N ASN A 44 7.44 6.04 -20.75
CA ASN A 44 7.63 6.66 -19.43
C ASN A 44 8.15 5.66 -18.39
N LEU A 45 7.65 4.42 -18.40
CA LEU A 45 8.16 3.37 -17.50
C LEU A 45 9.60 2.99 -17.82
N LEU A 46 9.94 2.87 -19.11
CA LEU A 46 11.31 2.60 -19.55
C LEU A 46 12.24 3.75 -19.13
N LEU A 47 11.84 5.00 -19.35
CA LEU A 47 12.63 6.16 -18.98
C LEU A 47 12.77 6.29 -17.45
N ALA A 48 11.71 6.04 -16.68
CA ALA A 48 11.80 6.04 -15.23
C ALA A 48 12.74 4.94 -14.73
N PHE A 49 12.66 3.74 -15.32
CA PHE A 49 13.55 2.62 -15.00
C PHE A 49 15.01 2.95 -15.32
N THR A 50 15.31 3.44 -16.52
CA THR A 50 16.69 3.81 -16.88
C THR A 50 17.24 4.91 -16.00
N TRP A 51 16.41 5.90 -15.62
CA TRP A 51 16.84 6.95 -14.72
C TRP A 51 17.04 6.46 -13.28
N SER A 52 16.24 5.49 -12.83
CA SER A 52 16.39 4.86 -11.51
C SER A 52 17.73 4.11 -11.34
N LEU A 53 18.41 3.76 -12.45
CA LEU A 53 19.73 3.14 -12.42
C LEU A 53 20.87 4.15 -12.23
N ALA A 54 20.58 5.45 -12.36
CA ALA A 54 21.57 6.50 -12.20
C ALA A 54 22.00 6.64 -10.73
N PRO A 55 23.21 7.14 -10.47
CA PRO A 55 23.66 7.44 -9.12
C PRO A 55 22.70 8.40 -8.38
N PRO A 56 22.48 8.20 -7.07
CA PRO A 56 21.62 9.08 -6.29
C PRO A 56 22.23 10.47 -6.14
N THR A 57 21.45 11.51 -6.46
CA THR A 57 21.88 12.92 -6.38
C THR A 57 20.96 13.79 -5.53
N ARG A 58 19.90 13.21 -4.97
CA ARG A 58 18.83 13.97 -4.31
C ARG A 58 19.13 14.20 -2.84
N PHE A 59 18.73 15.37 -2.35
CA PHE A 59 19.00 15.81 -0.97
C PHE A 59 18.51 14.80 0.06
N ASP A 60 17.21 14.48 0.10
CA ASP A 60 16.65 13.55 1.10
C ASP A 60 17.30 12.16 1.04
N ALA A 61 17.64 11.72 -0.17
CA ALA A 61 18.34 10.46 -0.39
C ALA A 61 19.70 10.46 0.31
N LEU A 62 20.49 11.50 0.07
CA LEU A 62 21.86 11.65 0.59
C LEU A 62 21.92 12.17 2.02
N THR A 63 20.82 12.69 2.57
CA THR A 63 20.74 13.18 3.95
C THR A 63 20.28 12.08 4.91
N TYR A 64 19.32 11.23 4.52
CA TYR A 64 18.77 10.24 5.45
C TYR A 64 18.26 8.94 4.84
N HIS A 65 17.72 8.91 3.61
CA HIS A 65 17.18 7.64 3.09
C HIS A 65 18.26 6.59 2.76
N LEU A 66 19.46 7.01 2.34
CA LEU A 66 20.57 6.09 2.03
C LEU A 66 21.67 6.09 3.10
N VAL A 67 21.78 7.16 3.87
CA VAL A 67 22.81 7.30 4.92
C VAL A 67 22.61 6.26 6.02
N GLY A 68 21.40 6.14 6.56
CA GLY A 68 21.09 5.13 7.59
C GLY A 68 21.36 3.72 7.11
N PRO A 69 20.80 3.30 5.96
CA PRO A 69 21.09 2.00 5.37
C PRO A 69 22.58 1.71 5.21
N LYS A 70 23.37 2.65 4.68
CA LYS A 70 24.81 2.47 4.50
C LYS A 70 25.52 2.25 5.83
N LEU A 71 25.23 3.09 6.82
CA LEU A 71 25.82 2.97 8.15
C LEU A 71 25.46 1.65 8.83
N TRP A 72 24.24 1.14 8.66
CA TRP A 72 23.84 -0.15 9.21
C TRP A 72 24.55 -1.32 8.54
N VAL A 73 24.71 -1.27 7.21
CA VAL A 73 25.47 -2.29 6.46
C VAL A 73 26.94 -2.27 6.87
N ASP A 74 27.56 -1.10 6.97
CA ASP A 74 28.97 -0.97 7.37
C ASP A 74 29.22 -1.44 8.80
N ALA A 75 28.30 -1.12 9.72
CA ALA A 75 28.40 -1.53 11.12
C ALA A 75 27.97 -2.98 11.36
N GLY A 76 27.38 -3.66 10.37
CA GLY A 76 26.79 -4.99 10.51
C GLY A 76 25.62 -5.08 11.50
N ARG A 77 25.02 -3.93 11.88
CA ARG A 77 23.93 -3.84 12.86
C ARG A 77 23.15 -2.54 12.70
N PHE A 78 21.92 -2.52 13.20
CA PHE A 78 21.15 -1.27 13.30
C PHE A 78 21.78 -0.35 14.36
N ILE A 79 22.04 0.89 13.98
CA ILE A 79 22.57 1.93 14.87
C ILE A 79 21.71 3.18 14.78
N SER A 80 21.59 3.87 15.91
CA SER A 80 20.94 5.18 16.00
C SER A 80 21.90 6.29 15.60
N LEU A 81 21.38 7.38 15.04
CA LEU A 81 22.15 8.59 14.76
C LEU A 81 21.48 9.80 15.41
N PRO A 82 21.72 10.05 16.72
CA PRO A 82 20.99 11.09 17.48
C PRO A 82 21.14 12.50 16.90
N GLY A 83 22.26 12.80 16.24
CA GLY A 83 22.48 14.08 15.56
C GLY A 83 21.65 14.29 14.28
N ASN A 84 20.93 13.26 13.82
CA ASN A 84 20.08 13.32 12.63
C ASN A 84 18.64 12.92 13.00
N HIS A 85 17.78 13.92 13.18
CA HIS A 85 16.38 13.71 13.59
C HIS A 85 15.57 12.86 12.60
N PHE A 86 15.95 12.78 11.33
CA PHE A 86 15.29 11.93 10.33
C PHE A 86 15.40 10.43 10.69
N PHE A 87 16.35 10.05 11.56
CA PHE A 87 16.48 8.66 12.02
C PHE A 87 15.41 8.26 13.05
N GLY A 88 14.65 9.21 13.58
CA GLY A 88 13.50 8.95 14.46
C GLY A 88 12.20 8.64 13.70
N PHE A 89 12.20 8.67 12.37
CA PHE A 89 11.03 8.35 11.55
C PHE A 89 10.84 6.85 11.37
N PRO A 90 9.65 6.37 10.97
CA PRO A 90 9.47 4.99 10.56
C PRO A 90 10.39 4.66 9.37
N GLN A 91 11.05 3.50 9.41
CA GLN A 91 12.18 3.17 8.53
C GLN A 91 11.97 1.90 7.68
N THR A 92 10.73 1.45 7.47
CA THR A 92 10.46 0.19 6.77
C THR A 92 11.12 0.12 5.38
N VAL A 93 11.05 1.20 4.59
CA VAL A 93 11.65 1.24 3.25
C VAL A 93 13.19 1.32 3.33
N GLN A 94 13.72 2.07 4.29
CA GLN A 94 15.15 2.18 4.54
C GLN A 94 15.75 0.83 4.93
N HIS A 95 15.05 0.01 5.73
CA HIS A 95 15.48 -1.36 6.02
C HIS A 95 15.61 -2.22 4.75
N LEU A 96 14.73 -2.01 3.76
CA LEU A 96 14.82 -2.70 2.47
C LEU A 96 15.97 -2.17 1.61
N TYR A 97 16.29 -0.87 1.69
CA TYR A 97 17.52 -0.33 1.10
C TYR A 97 18.76 -0.90 1.74
N ALA A 98 18.78 -1.09 3.06
CA ALA A 98 19.88 -1.73 3.76
C ALA A 98 20.05 -3.19 3.31
N ALA A 99 18.95 -3.94 3.19
CA ALA A 99 18.97 -5.31 2.67
C ALA A 99 19.51 -5.35 1.22
N GLN A 100 19.05 -4.44 0.36
CA GLN A 100 19.56 -4.30 -1.00
C GLN A 100 21.07 -4.01 -1.00
N MET A 101 21.54 -3.07 -0.18
CA MET A 101 22.96 -2.72 -0.09
C MET A 101 23.79 -3.89 0.42
N ALA A 102 23.32 -4.62 1.43
CA ALA A 102 24.00 -5.80 1.95
C ALA A 102 24.16 -6.89 0.87
N LEU A 103 23.12 -7.10 0.04
CA LEU A 103 23.16 -8.06 -1.07
C LEU A 103 24.07 -7.61 -2.24
N LEU A 104 24.21 -6.30 -2.44
CA LEU A 104 25.00 -5.72 -3.55
C LEU A 104 26.35 -5.14 -3.08
N ALA A 105 26.96 -5.72 -2.03
CA ALA A 105 28.27 -5.33 -1.52
C ALA A 105 28.41 -3.81 -1.24
N GLY A 106 27.40 -3.22 -0.60
CA GLY A 106 27.37 -1.82 -0.20
C GLY A 106 26.97 -0.83 -1.30
N ARG A 107 26.61 -1.29 -2.51
CA ARG A 107 26.19 -0.41 -3.62
C ARG A 107 24.84 0.24 -3.37
N MET A 108 24.77 1.56 -3.55
CA MET A 108 23.56 2.37 -3.30
C MET A 108 22.59 2.42 -4.49
N ASN A 109 23.04 2.07 -5.70
CA ASN A 109 22.30 2.32 -6.94
C ASN A 109 20.99 1.50 -7.07
N GLY A 110 20.82 0.44 -6.28
CA GLY A 110 19.61 -0.39 -6.34
C GLY A 110 18.39 0.22 -5.65
N ALA A 111 18.58 1.20 -4.76
CA ALA A 111 17.51 1.75 -3.93
C ALA A 111 16.44 2.48 -4.76
N ALA A 112 16.83 3.25 -5.76
CA ALA A 112 15.89 3.98 -6.62
C ALA A 112 15.08 3.00 -7.48
N THR A 113 15.69 1.94 -8.00
CA THR A 113 14.97 0.88 -8.73
C THR A 113 14.00 0.13 -7.82
N LEU A 114 14.39 -0.16 -6.56
CA LEU A 114 13.48 -0.76 -5.59
C LEU A 114 12.30 0.16 -5.26
N HIS A 115 12.53 1.47 -5.17
CA HIS A 115 11.48 2.46 -5.01
C HIS A 115 10.54 2.52 -6.21
N ALA A 116 11.10 2.51 -7.42
CA ALA A 116 10.36 2.49 -8.68
C ALA A 116 9.42 1.27 -8.78
N PHE A 117 9.83 0.12 -8.20
CA PHE A 117 8.98 -1.07 -8.13
C PHE A 117 7.70 -0.83 -7.31
N TYR A 118 7.75 -0.02 -6.25
CA TYR A 118 6.51 0.40 -5.56
C TYR A 118 5.63 1.28 -6.43
N GLY A 119 6.23 2.16 -7.24
CA GLY A 119 5.50 2.91 -8.26
C GLY A 119 4.79 1.99 -9.24
N LEU A 120 5.48 0.97 -9.75
CA LEU A 120 4.88 -0.03 -10.63
C LEU A 120 3.75 -0.80 -9.93
N LEU A 121 3.96 -1.24 -8.69
CA LEU A 121 2.93 -1.92 -7.88
C LEU A 121 1.68 -1.04 -7.72
N MET A 122 1.86 0.26 -7.46
CA MET A 122 0.78 1.23 -7.38
C MET A 122 0.03 1.36 -8.70
N LEU A 123 0.73 1.52 -9.83
CA LEU A 123 0.10 1.61 -11.16
C LEU A 123 -0.68 0.34 -11.51
N VAL A 124 -0.12 -0.83 -11.19
CA VAL A 124 -0.77 -2.12 -11.40
C VAL A 124 -2.01 -2.28 -10.51
N ALA A 125 -1.93 -1.88 -9.24
CA ALA A 125 -3.05 -1.95 -8.31
C ALA A 125 -4.21 -1.03 -8.75
N VAL A 126 -3.91 0.23 -9.05
CA VAL A 126 -4.90 1.22 -9.48
C VAL A 126 -5.45 0.87 -10.86
N GLY A 127 -4.59 0.50 -11.82
CA GLY A 127 -5.00 0.07 -13.16
C GLY A 127 -5.89 -1.17 -13.10
N GLY A 128 -5.50 -2.20 -12.33
CA GLY A 128 -6.30 -3.41 -12.14
C GLY A 128 -7.63 -3.16 -11.42
N PHE A 129 -7.69 -2.18 -10.51
CA PHE A 129 -8.95 -1.72 -9.94
C PHE A 129 -9.83 -1.02 -10.98
N ALA A 130 -9.27 -0.08 -11.74
CA ALA A 130 -9.99 0.67 -12.77
C ALA A 130 -10.55 -0.23 -13.87
N VAL A 131 -9.82 -1.26 -14.32
CA VAL A 131 -10.34 -2.22 -15.31
C VAL A 131 -11.58 -2.93 -14.81
N ARG A 132 -11.53 -3.44 -13.57
CA ARG A 132 -12.63 -4.22 -12.99
C ARG A 132 -13.89 -3.38 -12.83
N ARG A 133 -13.74 -2.08 -12.59
CA ARG A 133 -14.87 -1.19 -12.31
C ARG A 133 -15.38 -0.44 -13.54
N PHE A 134 -14.50 -0.07 -14.46
CA PHE A 134 -14.79 0.86 -15.55
C PHE A 134 -14.39 0.35 -16.94
N GLY A 135 -13.71 -0.80 -17.03
CA GLY A 135 -13.24 -1.38 -18.28
C GLY A 135 -11.82 -0.97 -18.68
N ALA A 136 -11.32 -1.55 -19.77
CA ALA A 136 -9.91 -1.46 -20.15
C ALA A 136 -9.44 -0.05 -20.56
N GLN A 137 -10.25 0.70 -21.30
CA GLN A 137 -9.86 2.01 -21.82
C GLN A 137 -9.76 3.09 -20.72
N PRO A 138 -10.72 3.22 -19.78
CA PRO A 138 -10.53 4.10 -18.61
C PRO A 138 -9.34 3.72 -17.73
N ALA A 139 -8.99 2.43 -17.65
CA ALA A 139 -7.82 1.99 -16.91
C ALA A 139 -6.50 2.41 -17.57
N LEU A 140 -6.41 2.30 -18.90
CA LEU A 140 -5.28 2.82 -19.68
C LEU A 140 -5.11 4.33 -19.46
N LEU A 141 -6.22 5.09 -19.54
CA LEU A 141 -6.21 6.52 -19.27
C LEU A 141 -5.77 6.85 -17.85
N THR A 142 -6.22 6.07 -16.85
CA THR A 142 -5.82 6.26 -15.45
C THR A 142 -4.31 6.08 -15.27
N VAL A 143 -3.73 5.02 -15.84
CA VAL A 143 -2.28 4.75 -15.74
C VAL A 143 -1.47 5.80 -16.51
N ALA A 144 -1.92 6.18 -17.71
CA ALA A 144 -1.28 7.25 -18.49
C ALA A 144 -1.35 8.60 -17.76
N PHE A 145 -2.49 8.94 -17.16
CA PHE A 145 -2.66 10.15 -16.36
C PHE A 145 -1.69 10.17 -15.17
N LEU A 146 -1.61 9.10 -14.39
CA LEU A 146 -0.67 9.02 -13.27
C LEU A 146 0.78 9.20 -13.71
N LEU A 147 1.17 8.59 -14.84
CA LEU A 147 2.52 8.76 -15.40
C LEU A 147 2.77 10.15 -16.01
N SER A 148 1.73 10.88 -16.41
CA SER A 148 1.85 12.27 -16.85
C SER A 148 2.04 13.26 -15.70
N VAL A 149 1.74 12.87 -14.47
CA VAL A 149 2.00 13.70 -13.29
C VAL A 149 3.51 13.70 -13.02
N THR A 150 4.18 14.79 -13.42
CA THR A 150 5.65 14.91 -13.33
C THR A 150 6.19 14.60 -11.93
N SER A 151 5.52 15.04 -10.87
CA SER A 151 5.97 14.76 -9.50
C SER A 151 5.94 13.27 -9.18
N LEU A 152 4.88 12.56 -9.54
CA LEU A 152 4.77 11.10 -9.36
C LEU A 152 5.83 10.38 -10.20
N TRP A 153 5.98 10.78 -11.46
CA TRP A 153 6.95 10.18 -12.36
C TRP A 153 8.38 10.36 -11.85
N LEU A 154 8.75 11.56 -11.37
CA LEU A 154 10.06 11.81 -10.75
C LEU A 154 10.28 10.98 -9.49
N GLN A 155 9.25 10.73 -8.68
CA GLN A 155 9.36 9.83 -7.53
C GLN A 155 9.77 8.43 -7.95
N MET A 156 9.41 7.97 -9.17
CA MET A 156 9.85 6.65 -9.68
C MET A 156 11.34 6.61 -10.06
N THR A 157 12.06 7.73 -9.98
CA THR A 157 13.47 7.85 -10.38
C THR A 157 14.42 8.08 -9.21
N TRP A 158 13.91 8.37 -8.01
CA TRP A 158 14.74 8.74 -6.85
C TRP A 158 14.62 7.68 -5.74
N PRO A 159 15.69 7.47 -4.94
CA PRO A 159 15.61 6.58 -3.79
C PRO A 159 14.97 7.28 -2.58
N TYR A 160 13.71 7.69 -2.75
CA TYR A 160 12.88 8.26 -1.70
C TYR A 160 12.06 7.14 -1.05
N VAL A 161 10.96 7.43 -0.35
CA VAL A 161 10.12 6.38 0.26
C VAL A 161 8.63 6.53 -0.07
N ASP A 162 8.25 7.60 -0.77
CA ASP A 162 6.87 8.05 -0.91
C ASP A 162 5.97 7.15 -1.79
N LEU A 163 6.52 6.41 -2.75
CA LEU A 163 5.73 5.47 -3.56
C LEU A 163 5.27 4.23 -2.79
N ALA A 164 6.04 3.78 -1.79
CA ALA A 164 5.70 2.62 -0.98
C ALA A 164 4.36 2.77 -0.23
N PRO A 165 4.11 3.85 0.57
CA PRO A 165 2.84 4.02 1.25
C PRO A 165 1.69 4.23 0.27
N VAL A 166 1.90 4.82 -0.90
CA VAL A 166 0.85 4.94 -1.93
C VAL A 166 0.46 3.57 -2.47
N ALA A 167 1.45 2.71 -2.77
CA ALA A 167 1.20 1.33 -3.21
C ALA A 167 0.46 0.51 -2.14
N PHE A 168 0.92 0.56 -0.89
CA PHE A 168 0.27 -0.13 0.23
C PHE A 168 -1.14 0.41 0.49
N ALA A 169 -1.34 1.72 0.40
CA ALA A 169 -2.66 2.35 0.55
C ALA A 169 -3.62 1.89 -0.56
N ALA A 170 -3.16 1.83 -1.81
CA ALA A 170 -3.97 1.32 -2.92
C ALA A 170 -4.43 -0.13 -2.67
N VAL A 171 -3.53 -1.01 -2.22
CA VAL A 171 -3.89 -2.40 -1.87
C VAL A 171 -4.81 -2.45 -0.65
N SER A 172 -4.56 -1.63 0.37
CA SER A 172 -5.42 -1.51 1.55
C SER A 172 -6.85 -1.10 1.18
N PHE A 173 -7.00 -0.09 0.32
CA PHE A 173 -8.29 0.37 -0.20
C PHE A 173 -9.00 -0.73 -1.00
N ILE A 174 -8.29 -1.38 -1.92
CA ILE A 174 -8.86 -2.48 -2.73
C ILE A 174 -9.33 -3.62 -1.81
N ALA A 175 -8.57 -3.95 -0.77
CA ALA A 175 -8.97 -4.97 0.20
C ALA A 175 -10.24 -4.57 0.96
N LEU A 176 -10.39 -3.29 1.36
CA LEU A 176 -11.62 -2.79 1.99
C LEU A 176 -12.83 -2.80 1.04
N ASP A 177 -12.63 -2.52 -0.25
CA ASP A 177 -13.67 -2.63 -1.27
C ASP A 177 -14.12 -4.08 -1.47
N GLN A 178 -13.16 -5.01 -1.58
CA GLN A 178 -13.44 -6.45 -1.69
C GLN A 178 -14.11 -7.00 -0.43
N TRP A 179 -13.75 -6.51 0.76
CA TRP A 179 -14.38 -6.92 2.01
C TRP A 179 -15.90 -6.73 2.00
N ARG A 180 -16.39 -5.62 1.42
CA ARG A 180 -17.82 -5.30 1.38
C ARG A 180 -18.66 -6.24 0.53
N THR A 181 -18.06 -6.79 -0.51
CA THR A 181 -18.74 -7.65 -1.49
C THR A 181 -18.43 -9.13 -1.28
N ALA A 182 -17.47 -9.44 -0.42
CA ALA A 182 -17.06 -10.81 -0.14
C ALA A 182 -18.11 -11.56 0.70
N GLU A 183 -18.25 -12.85 0.38
CA GLU A 183 -18.89 -13.82 1.26
C GLU A 183 -18.27 -13.79 2.66
N ARG A 184 -19.10 -14.05 3.66
CA ARG A 184 -18.77 -13.93 5.08
C ARG A 184 -17.51 -14.70 5.50
N ALA A 185 -17.31 -15.90 4.95
CA ALA A 185 -16.12 -16.72 5.20
C ALA A 185 -14.80 -16.08 4.71
N ARG A 186 -14.87 -15.14 3.76
CA ARG A 186 -13.71 -14.46 3.17
C ARG A 186 -13.53 -13.03 3.67
N GLN A 187 -14.55 -12.44 4.31
CA GLN A 187 -14.50 -11.06 4.82
C GLN A 187 -13.32 -10.83 5.78
N ALA A 188 -13.08 -11.75 6.71
CA ALA A 188 -11.96 -11.64 7.65
C ALA A 188 -10.60 -11.57 6.94
N ARG A 189 -10.43 -12.30 5.82
CA ARG A 189 -9.17 -12.35 5.06
C ARG A 189 -8.88 -10.99 4.42
N TRP A 190 -9.91 -10.33 3.90
CA TRP A 190 -9.80 -8.99 3.33
C TRP A 190 -9.54 -7.92 4.39
N LEU A 191 -10.16 -8.02 5.56
CA LEU A 191 -9.87 -7.12 6.69
C LEU A 191 -8.44 -7.29 7.20
N VAL A 192 -7.93 -8.53 7.32
CA VAL A 192 -6.53 -8.78 7.69
C VAL A 192 -5.59 -8.18 6.66
N LEU A 193 -5.83 -8.38 5.36
CA LEU A 193 -5.02 -7.77 4.31
C LEU A 193 -5.06 -6.23 4.38
N ALA A 194 -6.26 -5.65 4.52
CA ALA A 194 -6.44 -4.21 4.64
C ALA A 194 -5.68 -3.63 5.83
N GLY A 195 -5.76 -4.29 6.99
CA GLY A 195 -5.09 -3.91 8.23
C GLY A 195 -3.56 -4.05 8.15
N VAL A 196 -3.05 -5.16 7.59
CA VAL A 196 -1.61 -5.33 7.36
C VAL A 196 -1.07 -4.24 6.43
N MET A 197 -1.78 -3.97 5.33
CA MET A 197 -1.37 -2.93 4.39
C MET A 197 -1.46 -1.54 5.01
N ALA A 198 -2.50 -1.25 5.82
CA ALA A 198 -2.59 0.00 6.56
C ALA A 198 -1.45 0.16 7.58
N GLY A 199 -1.07 -0.92 8.27
CA GLY A 199 0.12 -0.95 9.13
C GLY A 199 1.40 -0.63 8.36
N LEU A 200 1.57 -1.23 7.18
CA LEU A 200 2.71 -0.94 6.29
C LEU A 200 2.72 0.52 5.83
N VAL A 201 1.56 1.10 5.48
CA VAL A 201 1.43 2.54 5.16
C VAL A 201 1.99 3.40 6.29
N MET A 202 1.56 3.15 7.53
CA MET A 202 2.00 3.90 8.73
C MET A 202 3.48 3.68 9.07
N SER A 203 4.04 2.54 8.66
CA SER A 203 5.43 2.19 8.91
C SER A 203 6.43 2.92 7.99
N VAL A 204 5.96 3.76 7.06
CA VAL A 204 6.84 4.54 6.16
C VAL A 204 6.99 5.99 6.61
N LYS A 205 5.91 6.65 7.06
CA LYS A 205 5.94 8.04 7.56
C LYS A 205 4.85 8.24 8.61
N TYR A 206 5.09 9.11 9.60
CA TYR A 206 4.07 9.42 10.61
C TYR A 206 2.81 10.08 10.02
N THR A 207 2.98 10.87 8.97
CA THR A 207 1.87 11.59 8.31
C THR A 207 0.80 10.66 7.73
N THR A 208 1.16 9.40 7.47
CA THR A 208 0.24 8.41 6.90
C THR A 208 -0.59 7.67 7.95
N VAL A 209 -0.44 7.99 9.24
CA VAL A 209 -1.33 7.50 10.33
C VAL A 209 -2.80 7.79 10.06
N THR A 210 -3.07 8.89 9.37
CA THR A 210 -4.40 9.29 8.89
C THR A 210 -5.07 8.18 8.08
N TRP A 211 -4.33 7.40 7.30
CA TRP A 211 -4.87 6.27 6.54
C TRP A 211 -5.43 5.18 7.45
N GLY A 212 -4.71 4.84 8.52
CA GLY A 212 -5.15 3.86 9.50
C GLY A 212 -6.43 4.30 10.24
N VAL A 213 -6.47 5.58 10.64
CA VAL A 213 -7.66 6.18 11.28
C VAL A 213 -8.86 6.14 10.33
N MET A 214 -8.70 6.59 9.08
CA MET A 214 -9.79 6.62 8.10
C MET A 214 -10.30 5.21 7.78
N GLY A 215 -9.40 4.24 7.61
CA GLY A 215 -9.76 2.83 7.39
C GLY A 215 -10.52 2.23 8.57
N GLY A 216 -10.06 2.48 9.80
CA GLY A 216 -10.73 2.03 11.02
C GLY A 216 -12.13 2.63 11.19
N LEU A 217 -12.26 3.95 11.02
CA LEU A 217 -13.55 4.64 11.06
C LEU A 217 -14.51 4.11 9.99
N TYR A 218 -14.02 3.88 8.77
CA TYR A 218 -14.82 3.31 7.70
C TYR A 218 -15.36 1.91 8.06
N ILE A 219 -14.53 1.03 8.61
CA ILE A 219 -14.95 -0.31 9.05
C ILE A 219 -16.01 -0.20 10.16
N LEU A 220 -15.81 0.67 11.15
CA LEU A 220 -16.74 0.86 12.26
C LEU A 220 -18.10 1.39 11.77
N ILE A 221 -18.09 2.44 10.96
CA ILE A 221 -19.32 3.06 10.41
C ILE A 221 -20.06 2.06 9.52
N TYR A 222 -19.35 1.35 8.64
CA TYR A 222 -19.96 0.35 7.76
C TYR A 222 -20.52 -0.82 8.56
N GLY A 223 -19.76 -1.35 9.52
CA GLY A 223 -20.21 -2.44 10.39
C GLY A 223 -21.43 -2.07 11.23
N TRP A 224 -21.48 -0.83 11.75
CA TRP A 224 -22.63 -0.31 12.49
C TRP A 224 -23.88 -0.24 11.61
N ARG A 225 -23.75 0.29 10.38
CA ARG A 225 -24.87 0.40 9.42
C ARG A 225 -25.42 -0.94 8.92
N GLN A 226 -24.56 -1.95 8.83
CA GLN A 226 -24.97 -3.30 8.41
C GLN A 226 -25.60 -4.13 9.54
N GLY A 227 -25.72 -3.55 10.74
CA GLY A 227 -26.11 -4.27 11.96
C GLY A 227 -25.03 -5.27 12.31
N LEU A 228 -24.03 -4.86 13.11
CA LEU A 228 -22.96 -5.72 13.59
C LEU A 228 -23.56 -7.09 13.97
N PRO A 229 -23.23 -8.15 13.22
CA PRO A 229 -23.67 -9.46 13.63
C PRO A 229 -23.06 -9.72 14.99
N ARG A 230 -23.84 -10.25 15.94
CA ARG A 230 -23.30 -10.75 17.21
C ARG A 230 -22.23 -11.79 16.89
N VAL A 231 -20.95 -11.40 16.91
CA VAL A 231 -19.79 -12.30 16.73
C VAL A 231 -19.50 -13.08 18.03
N VAL A 232 -20.37 -12.97 19.05
CA VAL A 232 -20.29 -13.79 20.25
C VAL A 232 -21.38 -14.85 20.17
N GLY A 233 -20.98 -16.09 19.81
CA GLY A 233 -21.83 -17.25 19.98
C GLY A 233 -22.13 -17.50 21.47
N PRO A 234 -23.24 -18.17 21.83
CA PRO A 234 -23.68 -18.32 23.21
C PRO A 234 -22.80 -19.18 24.14
N SER A 235 -21.64 -19.65 23.70
CA SER A 235 -20.85 -20.66 24.43
C SER A 235 -19.55 -20.17 25.06
N SER A 236 -19.33 -18.85 25.14
CA SER A 236 -18.25 -18.30 25.98
C SER A 236 -18.71 -17.06 26.75
N THR A 237 -19.76 -17.25 27.54
CA THR A 237 -20.17 -16.34 28.62
C THR A 237 -19.18 -16.51 29.76
N LEU A 238 -18.06 -15.78 29.76
CA LEU A 238 -17.22 -15.45 30.93
C LEU A 238 -15.95 -14.77 30.45
N CYS A 239 -16.00 -13.45 30.24
CA CYS A 239 -14.87 -12.52 30.49
C CYS A 239 -15.13 -11.06 30.09
N CYS A 240 -16.24 -10.72 29.43
CA CYS A 240 -16.59 -9.32 29.16
C CYS A 240 -17.68 -8.82 30.11
N GLY A 241 -17.36 -8.73 31.40
CA GLY A 241 -18.08 -7.85 32.30
C GLY A 241 -17.63 -6.42 32.04
N GLY A 242 -18.54 -5.59 31.54
CA GLY A 242 -18.39 -4.14 31.62
C GLY A 242 -18.15 -3.39 30.31
N PHE A 243 -18.99 -3.54 29.28
CA PHE A 243 -19.13 -2.47 28.26
C PHE A 243 -20.53 -2.39 27.62
N ALA A 244 -21.55 -2.95 28.27
CA ALA A 244 -22.95 -2.88 27.79
C ALA A 244 -23.82 -1.85 28.55
N GLY A 245 -23.29 -1.15 29.56
CA GLY A 245 -24.06 -0.21 30.38
C GLY A 245 -24.20 1.22 29.82
N GLY A 246 -23.39 1.62 28.84
CA GLY A 246 -23.31 3.03 28.41
C GLY A 246 -24.38 3.48 27.41
N ALA A 247 -24.90 2.57 26.58
CA ALA A 247 -25.79 2.93 25.48
C ALA A 247 -27.27 3.08 25.89
N ALA A 248 -27.69 2.44 26.99
CA ALA A 248 -29.05 2.57 27.50
C ALA A 248 -29.25 3.86 28.32
N LEU A 249 -28.19 4.39 28.94
CA LEU A 249 -28.27 5.59 29.79
C LEU A 249 -28.32 6.91 29.00
N VAL A 250 -27.71 6.97 27.81
CA VAL A 250 -27.71 8.20 26.99
C VAL A 250 -29.05 8.38 26.24
N ALA A 251 -29.73 7.28 25.88
CA ALA A 251 -31.06 7.34 25.27
C ALA A 251 -32.16 7.74 26.28
N ALA A 252 -32.03 7.35 27.55
CA ALA A 252 -32.98 7.73 28.60
C ALA A 252 -32.82 9.19 29.07
N HIS A 253 -31.65 9.82 28.88
CA HIS A 253 -31.39 11.20 29.33
C HIS A 253 -31.72 12.27 28.28
N LEU A 254 -32.04 11.88 27.05
CA LEU A 254 -32.38 12.79 25.94
C LEU A 254 -33.87 12.84 25.59
N GLY A 255 -34.74 12.20 26.37
CA GLY A 255 -36.20 12.43 26.31
C GLY A 255 -36.86 12.23 24.94
N LEU A 256 -36.38 11.26 24.14
CA LEU A 256 -36.92 10.94 22.81
C LEU A 256 -37.63 9.59 22.75
N LEU A 257 -38.38 9.24 23.82
CA LEU A 257 -39.43 8.22 23.80
C LEU A 257 -40.68 8.76 24.49
#